data_AF-A0A835ZE21-F1
#
_entry.id   AF-A0A835ZE21-F1
#
_cell.length_a   1.000
_cell.length_b   1.000
_cell.length_c   1.000
_cell.angle_alpha   90.00
_cell.angle_beta   90.00
_cell.angle_gamma   90.00
#
_symmetry.space_group_name_H-M   'P 1'
#
loop_
_entity.id
_entity.type
_entity.pdbx_description
1 polymer ?
#
loop_
_entity_poly.entity_id
_entity_poly.type
_entity_poly.pdbx_seq_one_letter_code
_entity_poly.pdbx_strand_id
1 'polypeptide(L)'
;MALGGPFDDELLQQQELEQAAEAHDEMVLCPVVEQDAAPAAHHEQEGGAAAGALLQGGAPVLQQLSCCGSYRQHHIGLLRREDAALDLRDTGIELRHQPLAAGLWWWKLSTTAARCGSASGGSGNFGTFGSFFSPSVEELVRLPDSEYEPPPYPFDNSKPSWQALSTATPLGPAMKREHFMLDPDWCFVNHGAFGASLRELDCECNMWRTHLERQPLRFIDRQLLPHLADSVRALAAHMRAPAADVALLLNATAGLNAVIRSAADAAHRCGDATFTSYNGRTGGGSDSAGSGGGGGEILLLSTAYGSVKTMARELWGAGAVREARIRFPIASEDEVVAAVAAALTPRTRLAVFDHVTSATAVTLPVRRLTALCHERGVQVRAREAARTSRSSVVRSMLPFVERTASADPLYPPVQQRQLVVVLIDGAHALGSLDLDIPAIGADYYVTNLHKWLCAPRGAALLHAPPHRQAALRPAIISHGARAGFLSRFVWDGARDYSPALSARSALRFWGALGAARAHAHMRGGAAAAAAALMGMWGTEARGAIAPPRMHDAMWLVPLPAAALPRGAPAAALQDALHHEFNVEVPVKTVPGVEGAFVRISCHVYNGMADYERLGRAVLEIAARGGGAGARNNMR
;
A
#
# COMPACT_ATOMS: atom_id res chain seq x y z
N MET A 1 53.79 -5.72 15.60
CA MET A 1 52.72 -6.60 16.12
C MET A 1 51.58 -5.65 16.49
N ALA A 2 50.58 -5.35 15.64
CA ALA A 2 49.52 -6.22 15.10
C ALA A 2 48.82 -6.97 16.24
N LEU A 3 47.52 -6.82 16.52
CA LEU A 3 46.36 -6.78 15.62
C LEU A 3 45.20 -5.96 16.24
N GLY A 4 44.63 -5.02 15.49
CA GLY A 4 43.38 -4.33 15.81
C GLY A 4 42.78 -3.77 14.52
N GLY A 5 41.64 -4.32 14.09
CA GLY A 5 40.92 -3.90 12.88
C GLY A 5 39.60 -3.22 13.25
N PRO A 6 39.13 -2.22 12.48
CA PRO A 6 37.96 -1.41 12.83
C PRO A 6 36.71 -1.90 12.11
N PHE A 7 35.60 -2.11 12.83
CA PHE A 7 34.24 -2.14 12.29
C PHE A 7 33.25 -1.73 13.39
N ASP A 8 32.20 -0.99 12.99
CA ASP A 8 30.96 -0.65 13.72
C ASP A 8 30.82 0.69 14.49
N ASP A 9 31.39 1.80 14.00
CA ASP A 9 30.97 3.15 14.43
C ASP A 9 30.14 3.93 13.36
N GLU A 10 30.13 3.51 12.09
CA GLU A 10 29.42 4.23 11.01
C GLU A 10 27.91 3.90 10.89
N LEU A 11 27.45 2.77 11.45
CA LEU A 11 26.04 2.34 11.36
C LEU A 11 25.17 2.94 12.47
N LEU A 12 25.76 3.17 13.66
CA LEU A 12 25.08 3.78 14.82
C LEU A 12 24.71 5.24 14.53
N GLN A 13 25.55 5.99 13.83
CA GLN A 13 25.23 7.37 13.43
C GLN A 13 24.10 7.46 12.38
N GLN A 14 23.86 6.41 11.58
CA GLN A 14 22.69 6.36 10.68
C GLN A 14 21.39 6.08 11.43
N GLN A 15 21.41 5.28 12.51
CA GLN A 15 20.22 5.01 13.32
C GLN A 15 19.85 6.18 14.23
N GLU A 16 20.81 6.88 14.82
CA GLU A 16 20.51 8.01 15.72
C GLU A 16 19.96 9.24 14.98
N LEU A 17 20.34 9.45 13.71
CA LEU A 17 19.80 10.55 12.89
C LEU A 17 18.42 10.24 12.28
N GLU A 18 18.05 8.96 12.10
CA GLU A 18 16.71 8.57 11.66
C GLU A 18 15.74 8.47 12.85
N GLN A 19 16.21 8.06 14.04
CA GLN A 19 15.39 8.08 15.28
C GLN A 19 15.11 9.50 15.78
N ALA A 20 15.99 10.48 15.56
CA ALA A 20 15.71 11.88 15.91
C ALA A 20 14.54 12.49 15.10
N ALA A 21 14.17 11.91 13.95
CA ALA A 21 12.98 12.29 13.19
C ALA A 21 11.71 11.51 13.62
N GLU A 22 11.84 10.45 14.43
CA GLU A 22 10.73 9.64 14.98
C GLU A 22 10.52 9.85 16.49
N ALA A 23 11.43 10.56 17.19
CA ALA A 23 11.39 10.78 18.65
C ALA A 23 10.78 12.13 19.09
N HIS A 24 9.67 12.55 18.48
CA HIS A 24 8.82 13.64 19.01
C HIS A 24 7.41 13.16 19.37
N ASP A 25 7.33 12.00 20.02
CA ASP A 25 6.15 11.53 20.74
C ASP A 25 6.56 10.98 22.12
N GLU A 26 7.22 11.81 22.93
CA GLU A 26 7.10 11.69 24.39
C GLU A 26 5.90 12.51 24.84
N MET A 27 4.79 11.83 25.13
CA MET A 27 3.71 12.36 25.95
C MET A 27 4.30 12.80 27.31
N VAL A 28 4.52 14.10 27.46
CA VAL A 28 4.55 14.71 28.77
C VAL A 28 3.11 14.73 29.29
N LEU A 29 2.81 13.79 30.19
CA LEU A 29 1.63 13.86 31.06
C LEU A 29 1.73 15.15 31.89
N CYS A 30 1.05 16.21 31.45
CA CYS A 30 0.74 17.33 32.33
C CYS A 30 -0.38 16.90 33.29
N PRO A 31 -0.18 17.02 34.62
CA PRO A 31 -1.21 16.68 35.59
C PRO A 31 -2.39 17.64 35.44
N VAL A 32 -3.59 17.07 35.38
CA VAL A 32 -4.85 17.81 35.53
C VAL A 32 -4.82 18.46 36.91
N VAL A 33 -4.72 19.79 36.92
CA VAL A 33 -4.94 20.61 38.11
C VAL A 33 -6.44 20.59 38.38
N GLU A 34 -6.82 19.97 39.51
CA GLU A 34 -8.13 20.17 40.12
C GLU A 34 -8.31 21.67 40.41
N GLN A 35 -9.36 22.27 39.83
CA GLN A 35 -9.87 23.55 40.29
C GLN A 35 -11.35 23.42 40.62
N ASP A 36 -11.57 23.41 41.93
CA ASP A 36 -12.75 23.79 42.72
C ASP A 36 -13.95 24.37 41.94
N ALA A 37 -15.05 23.62 41.98
CA ALA A 37 -16.39 24.18 41.82
C ALA A 37 -16.98 24.46 43.20
N ALA A 38 -17.11 25.74 43.56
CA ALA A 38 -17.86 26.21 44.72
C ALA A 38 -19.36 26.39 44.38
N PRO A 39 -20.27 26.36 45.38
CA PRO A 39 -21.66 25.97 45.21
C PRO A 39 -22.62 27.15 45.02
N ALA A 40 -23.76 26.93 44.35
CA ALA A 40 -24.87 27.89 44.30
C ALA A 40 -26.22 27.21 44.59
N ALA A 41 -26.62 27.39 45.85
CA ALA A 41 -27.93 27.79 46.37
C ALA A 41 -29.23 27.10 45.93
N HIS A 42 -29.87 26.54 46.96
CA HIS A 42 -31.27 26.21 47.15
C HIS A 42 -32.28 27.24 46.60
N HIS A 43 -33.39 26.73 46.06
CA HIS A 43 -34.71 27.23 46.41
C HIS A 43 -35.74 26.08 46.37
N GLU A 44 -36.23 25.72 47.55
CA GLU A 44 -37.42 24.92 47.78
C GLU A 44 -38.67 25.76 47.52
N GLN A 45 -39.74 25.16 46.97
CA GLN A 45 -41.03 25.13 47.67
C GLN A 45 -41.99 24.03 47.17
N GLU A 46 -42.50 23.34 48.19
CA GLU A 46 -43.52 22.30 48.38
C GLU A 46 -44.84 22.48 47.59
N GLY A 47 -45.71 21.48 47.40
CA GLY A 47 -45.77 20.13 47.98
C GLY A 47 -47.02 19.35 47.52
N GLY A 48 -47.25 18.16 48.11
CA GLY A 48 -48.58 17.51 48.12
C GLY A 48 -48.69 16.02 47.80
N ALA A 49 -48.32 15.18 48.76
CA ALA A 49 -48.88 13.87 49.18
C ALA A 49 -49.46 12.81 48.19
N ALA A 50 -48.80 11.64 48.25
CA ALA A 50 -49.34 10.29 48.54
C ALA A 50 -50.03 9.39 47.47
N ALA A 51 -49.37 8.25 47.26
CA ALA A 51 -49.85 6.86 47.06
C ALA A 51 -50.47 6.42 45.72
N GLY A 52 -49.80 5.47 45.03
CA GLY A 52 -50.47 4.48 44.14
C GLY A 52 -49.70 3.99 42.91
N ALA A 53 -49.05 2.83 43.04
CA ALA A 53 -48.92 1.74 42.05
C ALA A 53 -48.09 1.86 40.73
N LEU A 54 -47.41 0.74 40.46
CA LEU A 54 -47.00 0.12 39.18
C LEU A 54 -45.63 0.48 38.54
N LEU A 55 -44.66 -0.39 38.84
CA LEU A 55 -43.44 -0.69 38.05
C LEU A 55 -43.73 -1.82 37.05
N GLN A 56 -43.50 -1.59 35.74
CA GLN A 56 -43.25 -2.60 34.69
C GLN A 56 -42.41 -1.93 33.58
N GLY A 57 -41.34 -2.48 33.02
CA GLY A 57 -40.74 -3.80 33.19
C GLY A 57 -39.30 -3.83 32.65
N GLY A 58 -38.52 -4.78 33.15
CA GLY A 58 -37.18 -5.10 32.65
C GLY A 58 -37.23 -6.12 31.51
N ALA A 59 -36.33 -5.95 30.54
CA ALA A 59 -36.11 -6.91 29.46
C ALA A 59 -35.23 -8.09 29.93
N PRO A 60 -35.49 -9.33 29.48
CA PRO A 60 -34.69 -10.50 29.85
C PRO A 60 -33.40 -10.60 29.03
N VAL A 61 -32.30 -10.87 29.73
CA VAL A 61 -30.97 -11.20 29.21
C VAL A 61 -31.00 -12.59 28.54
N LEU A 62 -30.65 -12.67 27.26
CA LEU A 62 -30.32 -13.92 26.57
C LEU A 62 -28.81 -14.15 26.61
N GLN A 63 -28.35 -15.03 27.50
CA GLN A 63 -27.00 -15.59 27.45
C GLN A 63 -26.89 -16.59 26.29
N GLN A 64 -25.93 -16.40 25.38
CA GLN A 64 -25.51 -17.45 24.46
C GLN A 64 -24.16 -18.04 24.90
N LEU A 65 -24.18 -19.31 25.27
CA LEU A 65 -23.00 -20.18 25.36
C LEU A 65 -22.72 -20.76 23.98
N SER A 66 -21.51 -20.54 23.43
CA SER A 66 -21.06 -21.16 22.19
C SER A 66 -20.50 -22.56 22.45
N CYS A 67 -21.00 -23.58 21.76
CA CYS A 67 -20.30 -24.85 21.56
C CYS A 67 -20.39 -25.27 20.10
N CYS A 68 -19.24 -25.67 19.56
CA CYS A 68 -19.05 -26.21 18.21
C CYS A 68 -19.89 -27.48 17.98
N GLY A 69 -20.47 -27.63 16.78
CA GLY A 69 -20.99 -28.93 16.32
C GLY A 69 -22.18 -28.83 15.39
N SER A 70 -22.03 -29.38 14.19
CA SER A 70 -23.03 -29.52 13.13
C SER A 70 -24.34 -30.20 13.57
N TYR A 71 -25.49 -29.52 13.53
CA TYR A 71 -26.83 -30.15 13.47
C TYR A 71 -27.88 -29.23 12.81
N ARG A 72 -28.83 -29.83 12.06
CA ARG A 72 -30.03 -29.18 11.49
C ARG A 72 -30.85 -28.55 12.62
N GLN A 73 -31.17 -27.25 12.54
CA GLN A 73 -32.01 -26.57 13.51
C GLN A 73 -33.50 -26.77 13.19
N HIS A 74 -34.25 -27.28 14.17
CA HIS A 74 -35.71 -27.20 14.20
C HIS A 74 -36.09 -26.00 15.08
N HIS A 75 -36.80 -25.01 14.53
CA HIS A 75 -37.32 -23.89 15.33
C HIS A 75 -38.70 -24.27 15.89
N ILE A 76 -38.84 -24.24 17.21
CA ILE A 76 -40.12 -24.35 17.92
C ILE A 76 -40.34 -23.01 18.63
N GLY A 77 -41.42 -22.30 18.30
CA GLY A 77 -41.83 -21.07 18.97
C GLY A 77 -43.26 -21.20 19.47
N LEU A 78 -43.53 -20.74 20.70
CA LEU A 78 -44.86 -20.62 21.30
C LEU A 78 -45.29 -19.15 21.24
N LEU A 79 -46.42 -18.87 20.57
CA LEU A 79 -47.09 -17.57 20.59
C LEU A 79 -48.29 -17.63 21.56
N ARG A 80 -48.46 -16.59 22.38
CA ARG A 80 -49.68 -16.44 23.21
C ARG A 80 -50.85 -16.02 22.32
N ARG A 81 -52.06 -16.43 22.73
CA ARG A 81 -53.31 -16.36 21.96
C ARG A 81 -53.80 -14.92 21.66
N GLU A 82 -53.09 -13.90 22.11
CA GLU A 82 -53.58 -12.51 22.20
C GLU A 82 -53.02 -11.61 21.08
N ASP A 83 -51.98 -12.06 20.37
CA ASP A 83 -51.34 -11.30 19.27
C ASP A 83 -51.80 -11.77 17.87
N ALA A 84 -52.95 -12.46 17.78
CA ALA A 84 -53.47 -13.01 16.53
C ALA A 84 -54.23 -11.94 15.71
N ALA A 85 -53.49 -10.99 15.16
CA ALA A 85 -53.94 -10.11 14.08
C ALA A 85 -52.81 -9.85 13.06
N LEU A 86 -52.20 -10.93 12.55
CA LEU A 86 -51.36 -10.89 11.37
C LEU A 86 -52.09 -11.62 10.24
N ASP A 87 -52.54 -10.87 9.25
CA ASP A 87 -53.17 -11.42 8.05
C ASP A 87 -52.07 -12.01 7.15
N LEU A 88 -51.95 -13.35 7.16
CA LEU A 88 -50.87 -14.10 6.48
C LEU A 88 -51.20 -14.51 5.04
N ARG A 89 -52.27 -13.97 4.44
CA ARG A 89 -52.79 -14.42 3.14
C ARG A 89 -51.82 -14.28 1.96
N ASP A 90 -50.80 -13.41 2.06
CA ASP A 90 -49.82 -13.17 0.98
C ASP A 90 -48.50 -13.95 1.12
N THR A 91 -48.37 -14.83 2.12
CA THR A 91 -47.10 -15.53 2.40
C THR A 91 -46.97 -16.93 1.77
N GLY A 92 -48.03 -17.44 1.13
CA GLY A 92 -48.02 -18.79 0.54
C GLY A 92 -47.93 -19.94 1.56
N ILE A 93 -48.26 -19.68 2.83
CA ILE A 93 -48.21 -20.64 3.93
C ILE A 93 -49.55 -21.39 4.02
N GLU A 94 -49.54 -22.71 3.77
CA GLU A 94 -50.72 -23.57 3.97
C GLU A 94 -50.83 -24.02 5.44
N LEU A 95 -51.89 -23.60 6.14
CA LEU A 95 -52.16 -24.00 7.53
C LEU A 95 -52.96 -25.31 7.53
N ARG A 96 -52.38 -26.41 8.02
CA ARG A 96 -53.13 -27.66 8.25
C ARG A 96 -53.43 -27.88 9.73
N HIS A 97 -54.71 -27.95 10.06
CA HIS A 97 -55.21 -28.19 11.42
C HIS A 97 -55.30 -29.70 11.72
N GLN A 98 -54.71 -30.13 12.84
CA GLN A 98 -55.11 -31.37 13.51
C GLN A 98 -55.31 -31.12 15.00
N PRO A 99 -56.41 -31.61 15.61
CA PRO A 99 -56.67 -31.41 17.02
C PRO A 99 -55.92 -32.46 17.85
N LEU A 100 -55.17 -32.03 18.85
CA LEU A 100 -54.76 -32.88 19.97
C LEU A 100 -55.33 -32.31 21.26
N ALA A 101 -55.79 -33.20 22.12
CA ALA A 101 -56.47 -32.87 23.37
C ALA A 101 -55.58 -32.01 24.29
N ALA A 102 -56.20 -31.07 24.99
CA ALA A 102 -55.60 -30.09 25.91
C ALA A 102 -54.93 -28.85 25.28
N GLY A 103 -55.66 -28.15 24.40
CA GLY A 103 -55.61 -26.68 24.30
C GLY A 103 -54.29 -26.01 23.84
N LEU A 104 -53.27 -26.76 23.41
CA LEU A 104 -52.01 -26.27 22.87
C LEU A 104 -51.94 -26.55 21.36
N TRP A 105 -51.53 -25.54 20.58
CA TRP A 105 -51.37 -25.63 19.12
C TRP A 105 -49.88 -25.64 18.77
N TRP A 106 -49.46 -26.47 17.81
CA TRP A 106 -48.10 -26.48 17.26
C TRP A 106 -48.09 -26.22 15.74
N TRP A 107 -46.94 -25.83 15.19
CA TRP A 107 -46.73 -25.61 13.75
C TRP A 107 -45.42 -26.26 13.31
N LYS A 108 -45.35 -26.73 12.05
CA LYS A 108 -44.16 -27.34 11.44
C LYS A 108 -43.81 -26.62 10.13
N LEU A 109 -42.62 -26.04 10.04
CA LEU A 109 -42.04 -25.50 8.80
C LEU A 109 -41.21 -26.57 8.10
N SER A 110 -41.48 -26.85 6.83
CA SER A 110 -40.63 -27.67 5.96
C SER A 110 -40.30 -26.91 4.68
N THR A 111 -39.02 -26.61 4.45
CA THR A 111 -38.55 -26.04 3.18
C THR A 111 -38.01 -27.16 2.29
N THR A 112 -38.63 -27.35 1.12
CA THR A 112 -38.06 -28.13 0.01
C THR A 112 -37.27 -27.18 -0.88
N ALA A 113 -35.99 -27.49 -1.11
CA ALA A 113 -35.13 -26.73 -2.01
C ALA A 113 -35.56 -26.92 -3.48
N ALA A 114 -35.65 -25.82 -4.24
CA ALA A 114 -35.69 -25.84 -5.70
C ALA A 114 -34.69 -24.81 -6.26
N ARG A 115 -33.90 -25.24 -7.26
CA ARG A 115 -32.86 -24.48 -7.95
C ARG A 115 -33.43 -23.56 -9.04
N CYS A 116 -32.68 -22.47 -9.30
CA CYS A 116 -32.50 -21.72 -10.54
C CYS A 116 -33.68 -20.91 -11.14
N GLY A 117 -33.39 -19.64 -11.48
CA GLY A 117 -34.15 -18.87 -12.47
C GLY A 117 -33.89 -17.36 -12.38
N SER A 118 -33.44 -16.77 -13.48
CA SER A 118 -32.96 -15.40 -13.71
C SER A 118 -33.99 -14.25 -13.61
N ALA A 119 -33.49 -13.06 -13.26
CA ALA A 119 -33.80 -11.72 -13.80
C ALA A 119 -35.26 -11.24 -13.96
N SER A 120 -35.62 -10.18 -13.21
CA SER A 120 -36.39 -9.02 -13.70
C SER A 120 -36.39 -7.90 -12.64
N GLY A 121 -36.20 -6.66 -13.08
CA GLY A 121 -36.05 -5.48 -12.22
C GLY A 121 -37.31 -4.97 -11.52
N GLY A 122 -37.13 -3.89 -10.76
CA GLY A 122 -38.20 -3.11 -10.15
C GLY A 122 -38.29 -3.28 -8.63
N SER A 123 -37.94 -2.18 -7.92
CA SER A 123 -38.26 -1.86 -6.53
C SER A 123 -37.97 -2.91 -5.44
N GLY A 124 -36.94 -2.61 -4.64
CA GLY A 124 -36.93 -2.77 -3.19
C GLY A 124 -37.61 -4.00 -2.60
N ASN A 125 -36.91 -5.13 -2.63
CA ASN A 125 -37.14 -6.19 -1.65
C ASN A 125 -35.86 -6.36 -0.84
N PHE A 126 -35.90 -5.89 0.42
CA PHE A 126 -34.89 -6.13 1.44
C PHE A 126 -34.83 -7.63 1.74
N GLY A 127 -34.15 -8.36 0.87
CA GLY A 127 -33.73 -9.73 1.12
C GLY A 127 -32.70 -9.73 2.23
N THR A 128 -33.11 -10.28 3.38
CA THR A 128 -32.30 -10.75 4.51
C THR A 128 -31.68 -9.70 5.44
N PHE A 129 -32.30 -9.57 6.62
CA PHE A 129 -31.74 -8.93 7.81
C PHE A 129 -30.71 -9.88 8.45
N GLY A 130 -29.48 -9.38 8.65
CA GLY A 130 -28.29 -10.14 9.01
C GLY A 130 -27.13 -9.71 8.10
N SER A 131 -25.95 -9.39 8.64
CA SER A 131 -24.80 -8.90 7.86
C SER A 131 -24.29 -9.96 6.87
N PHE A 132 -23.49 -9.57 5.87
CA PHE A 132 -22.81 -10.45 4.89
C PHE A 132 -23.56 -10.91 3.62
N PHE A 133 -24.67 -10.26 3.22
CA PHE A 133 -25.38 -10.56 1.95
C PHE A 133 -25.02 -9.62 0.78
N SER A 134 -24.11 -8.67 0.98
CA SER A 134 -23.58 -7.84 -0.12
C SER A 134 -22.67 -8.68 -1.02
N PRO A 135 -22.73 -8.53 -2.36
CA PRO A 135 -21.76 -9.15 -3.25
C PRO A 135 -20.34 -8.88 -2.76
N SER A 136 -19.49 -9.88 -2.83
CA SER A 136 -18.10 -9.65 -2.43
C SER A 136 -17.46 -8.64 -3.40
N VAL A 137 -16.54 -7.81 -2.89
CA VAL A 137 -15.79 -6.89 -3.76
C VAL A 137 -15.09 -7.65 -4.89
N GLU A 138 -14.72 -8.92 -4.65
CA GLU A 138 -14.12 -9.83 -5.64
C GLU A 138 -15.07 -10.14 -6.80
N GLU A 139 -16.34 -10.41 -6.53
CA GLU A 139 -17.36 -10.63 -7.57
C GLU A 139 -17.57 -9.37 -8.41
N LEU A 140 -17.67 -8.21 -7.75
CA LEU A 140 -17.93 -6.93 -8.40
C LEU A 140 -16.78 -6.49 -9.32
N VAL A 141 -15.52 -6.68 -8.91
CA VAL A 141 -14.37 -6.33 -9.77
C VAL A 141 -14.23 -7.29 -10.95
N ARG A 142 -14.78 -8.50 -10.88
CA ARG A 142 -14.76 -9.52 -11.94
C ARG A 142 -15.91 -9.39 -12.93
N LEU A 143 -16.93 -8.57 -12.65
CA LEU A 143 -18.01 -8.33 -13.59
C LEU A 143 -17.46 -7.82 -14.93
N PRO A 144 -17.97 -8.33 -16.07
CA PRO A 144 -17.70 -7.77 -17.38
C PRO A 144 -18.06 -6.28 -17.42
N ASP A 145 -17.31 -5.48 -18.16
CA ASP A 145 -17.56 -4.03 -18.29
C ASP A 145 -18.97 -3.73 -18.82
N SER A 146 -19.54 -4.63 -19.64
CA SER A 146 -20.91 -4.53 -20.17
C SER A 146 -22.00 -4.74 -19.12
N GLU A 147 -21.68 -5.39 -18.00
CA GLU A 147 -22.61 -5.72 -16.92
C GLU A 147 -22.37 -4.88 -15.66
N TYR A 148 -21.25 -4.15 -15.61
CA TYR A 148 -20.87 -3.34 -14.46
C TYR A 148 -21.45 -1.92 -14.58
N GLU A 149 -22.34 -1.57 -13.65
CA GLU A 149 -22.82 -0.20 -13.46
C GLU A 149 -22.19 0.40 -12.20
N PRO A 150 -21.47 1.55 -12.31
CA PRO A 150 -20.95 2.24 -11.14
C PRO A 150 -22.06 2.64 -10.15
N PRO A 151 -21.90 2.42 -8.84
CA PRO A 151 -22.87 2.87 -7.86
C PRO A 151 -22.95 4.41 -7.84
N PRO A 152 -24.16 4.99 -7.76
CA PRO A 152 -24.32 6.44 -7.66
C PRO A 152 -23.75 6.94 -6.33
N TYR A 153 -23.15 8.13 -6.33
CA TYR A 153 -22.70 8.75 -5.09
C TYR A 153 -23.89 8.99 -4.15
N PRO A 154 -23.75 8.72 -2.84
CA PRO A 154 -24.84 8.91 -1.88
C PRO A 154 -25.06 10.39 -1.51
N PHE A 155 -24.31 11.29 -2.12
CA PHE A 155 -24.36 12.74 -1.92
C PHE A 155 -24.04 13.45 -3.24
N ASP A 156 -24.40 14.73 -3.31
CA ASP A 156 -24.04 15.60 -4.43
C ASP A 156 -22.53 15.86 -4.46
N ASN A 157 -21.82 15.13 -5.31
CA ASN A 157 -20.40 15.31 -5.57
C ASN A 157 -20.13 16.11 -6.86
N SER A 158 -21.11 16.87 -7.36
CA SER A 158 -20.91 17.75 -8.52
C SER A 158 -20.16 19.04 -8.14
N LYS A 159 -20.03 19.32 -6.84
CA LYS A 159 -19.53 20.58 -6.27
C LYS A 159 -18.02 20.75 -6.09
N PRO A 160 -17.16 19.72 -5.96
CA PRO A 160 -15.74 19.98 -6.01
C PRO A 160 -15.42 20.58 -7.39
N SER A 161 -14.60 21.62 -7.42
CA SER A 161 -14.42 22.60 -8.51
C SER A 161 -13.97 22.02 -9.88
N TRP A 162 -13.90 20.70 -10.01
CA TRP A 162 -13.48 19.97 -11.19
C TRP A 162 -14.22 20.39 -12.46
N GLN A 163 -15.48 20.83 -12.36
CA GLN A 163 -16.27 21.22 -13.55
C GLN A 163 -15.70 22.44 -14.27
N ALA A 164 -14.97 23.31 -13.57
CA ALA A 164 -14.28 24.45 -14.17
C ALA A 164 -12.89 24.08 -14.72
N LEU A 165 -12.38 22.88 -14.39
CA LEU A 165 -11.09 22.43 -14.89
C LEU A 165 -11.18 22.04 -16.36
N SER A 166 -10.16 22.43 -17.09
CA SER A 166 -9.97 22.03 -18.47
C SER A 166 -8.49 21.97 -18.79
N THR A 167 -8.19 21.53 -20.01
CA THR A 167 -6.84 21.61 -20.55
C THR A 167 -6.31 23.05 -20.68
N ALA A 168 -7.17 24.06 -20.54
CA ALA A 168 -6.80 25.48 -20.52
C ALA A 168 -6.48 26.01 -19.11
N THR A 169 -6.81 25.28 -18.04
CA THR A 169 -6.54 25.73 -16.66
C THR A 169 -5.04 25.99 -16.47
N PRO A 170 -4.61 27.17 -16.00
CA PRO A 170 -3.20 27.48 -15.80
C PRO A 170 -2.53 26.54 -14.79
N LEU A 171 -1.29 26.13 -15.11
CA LEU A 171 -0.42 25.41 -14.17
C LEU A 171 0.45 26.41 -13.37
N GLY A 172 1.15 25.93 -12.36
CA GLY A 172 2.03 26.75 -11.51
C GLY A 172 1.32 27.31 -10.26
N PRO A 173 1.76 28.47 -9.73
CA PRO A 173 1.31 28.93 -8.41
C PRO A 173 -0.21 29.13 -8.23
N ALA A 174 -0.95 29.43 -9.31
CA ALA A 174 -2.41 29.49 -9.27
C ALA A 174 -3.02 28.12 -8.94
N MET A 175 -2.55 27.06 -9.62
CA MET A 175 -2.94 25.67 -9.34
C MET A 175 -2.70 25.31 -7.87
N LYS A 176 -1.57 25.75 -7.28
CA LYS A 176 -1.28 25.55 -5.85
C LYS A 176 -2.39 26.12 -4.96
N ARG A 177 -2.71 27.41 -5.15
CA ARG A 177 -3.63 28.15 -4.27
C ARG A 177 -5.05 27.62 -4.36
N GLU A 178 -5.50 27.34 -5.58
CA GLU A 178 -6.88 26.97 -5.85
C GLU A 178 -7.15 25.51 -5.47
N HIS A 179 -6.28 24.59 -5.86
CA HIS A 179 -6.58 23.15 -5.85
C HIS A 179 -5.78 22.33 -4.83
N PHE A 180 -4.74 22.85 -4.19
CA PHE A 180 -3.94 22.09 -3.23
C PHE A 180 -4.13 22.60 -1.80
N MET A 181 -4.04 21.68 -0.84
CA MET A 181 -4.08 22.01 0.60
C MET A 181 -2.76 22.61 1.13
N LEU A 182 -1.83 22.96 0.23
CA LEU A 182 -0.53 23.52 0.60
C LEU A 182 -0.66 24.96 1.08
N ASP A 183 0.12 25.30 2.10
CA ASP A 183 0.30 26.69 2.52
C ASP A 183 0.86 27.51 1.36
N PRO A 184 0.18 28.59 0.92
CA PRO A 184 0.58 29.39 -0.23
C PRO A 184 1.98 30.03 -0.08
N ASP A 185 2.41 30.34 1.15
CA ASP A 185 3.64 31.11 1.42
C ASP A 185 4.92 30.26 1.35
N TRP A 186 4.78 28.94 1.40
CA TRP A 186 5.88 27.99 1.36
C TRP A 186 6.36 27.69 -0.06
N CYS A 187 7.68 27.72 -0.29
CA CYS A 187 8.26 27.14 -1.51
C CYS A 187 8.30 25.61 -1.33
N PHE A 188 7.30 24.92 -1.87
CA PHE A 188 7.15 23.48 -1.71
C PHE A 188 7.63 22.74 -2.96
N VAL A 189 8.86 22.24 -2.91
CA VAL A 189 9.52 21.52 -4.02
C VAL A 189 9.92 20.10 -3.62
N ASN A 190 9.17 19.51 -2.68
CA ASN A 190 9.35 18.16 -2.14
C ASN A 190 8.09 17.27 -2.26
N HIS A 191 7.35 17.40 -3.37
CA HIS A 191 6.18 16.54 -3.61
C HIS A 191 6.51 15.04 -3.50
N GLY A 192 7.72 14.65 -3.91
CA GLY A 192 8.24 13.29 -3.82
C GLY A 192 8.56 12.80 -2.41
N ALA A 193 8.21 13.48 -1.33
CA ALA A 193 8.20 12.89 0.00
C ALA A 193 6.82 12.26 0.25
N PHE A 194 5.92 13.07 0.80
CA PHE A 194 4.61 12.67 1.26
C PHE A 194 3.48 13.07 0.30
N GLY A 195 3.77 13.78 -0.79
CA GLY A 195 2.74 14.35 -1.65
C GLY A 195 1.93 15.47 -0.99
N ALA A 196 1.10 16.10 -1.81
CA ALA A 196 0.13 17.11 -1.40
C ALA A 196 -1.24 16.70 -1.92
N SER A 197 -2.26 16.72 -1.05
CA SER A 197 -3.62 16.36 -1.43
C SER A 197 -4.33 17.51 -2.15
N LEU A 198 -5.23 17.13 -3.05
CA LEU A 198 -6.17 18.07 -3.66
C LEU A 198 -7.24 18.48 -2.64
N ARG A 199 -7.56 19.78 -2.61
CA ARG A 199 -8.56 20.38 -1.72
C ARG A 199 -9.95 19.77 -1.94
N GLU A 200 -10.28 19.52 -3.20
CA GLU A 200 -11.53 18.91 -3.61
C GLU A 200 -11.66 17.45 -3.15
N LEU A 201 -10.56 16.68 -3.15
CA LEU A 201 -10.59 15.31 -2.66
C LEU A 201 -10.67 15.27 -1.13
N ASP A 202 -10.06 16.22 -0.43
CA ASP A 202 -10.25 16.36 1.01
C ASP A 202 -11.70 16.69 1.36
N CYS A 203 -12.32 17.61 0.60
CA CYS A 203 -13.75 17.90 0.70
C CYS A 203 -14.61 16.65 0.48
N GLU A 204 -14.35 15.89 -0.59
CA GLU A 204 -15.06 14.63 -0.86
C GLU A 204 -14.85 13.59 0.25
N CYS A 205 -13.65 13.50 0.82
CA CYS A 205 -13.38 12.60 1.94
C CYS A 205 -14.18 13.00 3.20
N ASN A 206 -14.33 14.31 3.48
CA ASN A 206 -15.22 14.80 4.54
C ASN A 206 -16.68 14.43 4.28
N MET A 207 -17.14 14.46 3.02
CA MET A 207 -18.50 14.05 2.65
C MET A 207 -18.72 12.55 2.85
N TRP A 208 -17.76 11.72 2.46
CA TRP A 208 -17.78 10.27 2.74
C TRP A 208 -17.83 9.97 4.23
N ARG A 209 -16.98 10.63 5.03
CA ARG A 209 -16.99 10.49 6.50
C ARG A 209 -18.34 10.91 7.09
N THR A 210 -18.85 12.08 6.71
CA THR A 210 -20.17 12.55 7.17
C THR A 210 -21.30 11.58 6.79
N HIS A 211 -21.25 11.00 5.59
CA HIS A 211 -22.24 10.01 5.14
C HIS A 211 -22.15 8.71 5.94
N LEU A 212 -20.93 8.21 6.17
CA LEU A 212 -20.66 7.03 6.99
C LEU A 212 -21.26 7.21 8.40
N GLU A 213 -20.97 8.33 9.06
CA GLU A 213 -21.38 8.57 10.46
C GLU A 213 -22.89 8.69 10.65
N ARG A 214 -23.64 9.05 9.60
CA ARG A 214 -25.12 9.09 9.69
C ARG A 214 -25.73 7.72 9.99
N GLN A 215 -25.11 6.65 9.50
CA GLN A 215 -25.51 5.29 9.83
C GLN A 215 -24.37 4.29 9.52
N PRO A 216 -23.40 4.10 10.43
CA PRO A 216 -22.16 3.36 10.15
C PRO A 216 -22.41 1.94 9.64
N LEU A 217 -23.31 1.20 10.28
CA LEU A 217 -23.58 -0.19 9.90
C LEU A 217 -24.21 -0.30 8.51
N ARG A 218 -25.11 0.62 8.13
CA ARG A 218 -25.67 0.64 6.76
C ARG A 218 -24.57 0.90 5.75
N PHE A 219 -23.69 1.85 6.02
CA PHE A 219 -22.63 2.18 5.08
C PHE A 219 -21.63 1.02 4.92
N ILE A 220 -21.04 0.55 6.02
CA ILE A 220 -20.00 -0.49 6.01
C ILE A 220 -20.53 -1.83 5.48
N ASP A 221 -21.73 -2.27 5.89
CA ASP A 221 -22.28 -3.59 5.52
C ASP A 221 -22.92 -3.58 4.12
N ARG A 222 -23.55 -2.48 3.69
CA ARG A 222 -24.43 -2.46 2.50
C ARG A 222 -23.95 -1.56 1.35
N GLN A 223 -23.11 -0.56 1.61
CA GLN A 223 -22.77 0.46 0.59
C GLN A 223 -21.29 0.49 0.25
N LEU A 224 -20.40 0.16 1.19
CA LEU A 224 -18.95 0.32 1.02
C LEU A 224 -18.39 -0.49 -0.15
N LEU A 225 -18.70 -1.79 -0.23
CA LEU A 225 -18.02 -2.70 -1.19
C LEU A 225 -18.26 -2.33 -2.66
N PRO A 226 -19.49 -1.98 -3.12
CA PRO A 226 -19.70 -1.44 -4.46
C PRO A 226 -18.83 -0.23 -4.79
N HIS A 227 -18.72 0.73 -3.87
CA HIS A 227 -17.90 1.92 -4.11
C HIS A 227 -16.39 1.61 -4.11
N LEU A 228 -15.93 0.68 -3.27
CA LEU A 228 -14.54 0.22 -3.33
C LEU A 228 -14.23 -0.50 -4.64
N ALA A 229 -15.14 -1.35 -5.14
CA ALA A 229 -15.00 -1.99 -6.43
C ALA A 229 -14.89 -0.96 -7.56
N ASP A 230 -15.68 0.11 -7.51
CA ASP A 230 -15.61 1.21 -8.48
C ASP A 230 -14.26 1.90 -8.50
N SER A 231 -13.73 2.24 -7.32
CA SER A 231 -12.39 2.81 -7.18
C SER A 231 -11.32 1.87 -7.72
N VAL A 232 -11.37 0.58 -7.39
CA VAL A 232 -10.41 -0.42 -7.89
C VAL A 232 -10.46 -0.52 -9.41
N ARG A 233 -11.66 -0.63 -9.99
CA ARG A 233 -11.84 -0.73 -11.44
C ARG A 233 -11.30 0.51 -12.16
N ALA A 234 -11.59 1.70 -11.64
CA ALA A 234 -11.08 2.95 -12.21
C ALA A 234 -9.55 3.05 -12.14
N LEU A 235 -8.95 2.70 -11.00
CA LEU A 235 -7.49 2.71 -10.82
C LEU A 235 -6.79 1.64 -11.66
N ALA A 236 -7.37 0.42 -11.74
CA ALA A 236 -6.84 -0.66 -12.56
C ALA A 236 -6.84 -0.29 -14.04
N ALA A 237 -7.93 0.28 -14.55
CA ALA A 237 -8.00 0.81 -15.91
C ALA A 237 -6.94 1.88 -16.17
N HIS A 238 -6.72 2.81 -15.23
CA HIS A 238 -5.66 3.83 -15.36
C HIS A 238 -4.24 3.22 -15.41
N MET A 239 -4.01 2.11 -14.71
CA MET A 239 -2.74 1.35 -14.74
C MET A 239 -2.65 0.32 -15.88
N ARG A 240 -3.67 0.26 -16.75
CA ARG A 240 -3.84 -0.73 -17.83
C ARG A 240 -3.80 -2.19 -17.33
N ALA A 241 -4.25 -2.42 -16.10
CA ALA A 241 -4.28 -3.73 -15.46
C ALA A 241 -5.72 -4.26 -15.33
N PRO A 242 -5.94 -5.58 -15.34
CA PRO A 242 -7.22 -6.17 -14.97
C PRO A 242 -7.60 -5.81 -13.54
N ALA A 243 -8.85 -5.40 -13.29
CA ALA A 243 -9.32 -5.04 -11.95
C ALA A 243 -9.22 -6.20 -10.95
N ALA A 244 -9.39 -7.44 -11.42
CA ALA A 244 -9.24 -8.66 -10.61
C ALA A 244 -7.79 -8.93 -10.15
N ASP A 245 -6.81 -8.21 -10.71
CA ASP A 245 -5.40 -8.34 -10.36
C ASP A 245 -4.92 -7.25 -9.41
N VAL A 246 -5.83 -6.39 -8.92
CA VAL A 246 -5.49 -5.23 -8.09
C VAL A 246 -6.17 -5.33 -6.72
N ALA A 247 -5.37 -5.17 -5.66
CA ALA A 247 -5.80 -5.08 -4.28
C ALA A 247 -5.63 -3.65 -3.72
N LEU A 248 -6.60 -3.18 -2.92
CA LEU A 248 -6.48 -1.94 -2.14
C LEU A 248 -5.67 -2.18 -0.87
N LEU A 249 -4.85 -1.20 -0.51
CA LEU A 249 -4.00 -1.20 0.68
C LEU A 249 -4.10 0.15 1.42
N LEU A 250 -3.68 0.17 2.68
CA LEU A 250 -3.51 1.41 3.45
C LEU A 250 -2.38 2.30 2.88
N ASN A 251 -1.24 1.69 2.55
CA ASN A 251 -0.07 2.36 1.99
C ASN A 251 0.86 1.33 1.29
N ALA A 252 1.85 1.81 0.53
CA ALA A 252 2.81 0.96 -0.16
C ALA A 252 3.60 0.05 0.80
N THR A 253 3.96 0.56 1.98
CA THR A 253 4.68 -0.18 3.03
C THR A 253 3.94 -1.47 3.43
N ALA A 254 2.60 -1.44 3.51
CA ALA A 254 1.78 -2.62 3.80
C ALA A 254 1.87 -3.68 2.68
N GLY A 255 1.86 -3.24 1.41
CA GLY A 255 2.01 -4.14 0.25
C GLY A 255 3.38 -4.77 0.18
N LEU A 256 4.43 -3.98 0.38
CA LEU A 256 5.82 -4.45 0.43
C LEU A 256 6.00 -5.49 1.54
N ASN A 257 5.46 -5.22 2.74
CA ASN A 257 5.47 -6.18 3.86
C ASN A 257 4.77 -7.49 3.50
N ALA A 258 3.57 -7.43 2.90
CA ALA A 258 2.82 -8.62 2.52
C ALA A 258 3.63 -9.50 1.56
N VAL A 259 4.27 -8.90 0.54
CA VAL A 259 5.05 -9.63 -0.46
C VAL A 259 6.35 -10.17 0.13
N ILE A 260 7.16 -9.33 0.77
CA ILE A 260 8.49 -9.70 1.31
C ILE A 260 8.35 -10.80 2.36
N ARG A 261 7.37 -10.69 3.25
CA ARG A 261 7.06 -11.72 4.26
C ARG A 261 6.61 -13.03 3.63
N SER A 262 5.66 -12.98 2.69
CA SER A 262 5.15 -14.18 2.02
C SER A 262 6.27 -14.93 1.29
N ALA A 263 7.20 -14.19 0.68
CA ALA A 263 8.36 -14.76 0.01
C ALA A 263 9.39 -15.33 1.01
N ALA A 264 9.61 -14.68 2.15
CA ALA A 264 10.47 -15.21 3.22
C ALA A 264 9.93 -16.55 3.75
N ASP A 265 8.64 -16.59 4.07
CA ASP A 265 7.96 -17.80 4.54
C ASP A 265 8.07 -18.94 3.52
N ALA A 266 7.96 -18.63 2.22
CA ALA A 266 8.13 -19.61 1.15
C ALA A 266 9.58 -20.12 1.05
N ALA A 267 10.57 -19.24 1.23
CA ALA A 267 11.98 -19.59 1.19
C ALA A 267 12.39 -20.46 2.40
N HIS A 268 11.92 -20.13 3.61
CA HIS A 268 12.21 -20.90 4.83
C HIS A 268 11.61 -22.31 4.78
N ARG A 269 10.34 -22.45 4.35
CA ARG A 269 9.72 -23.79 4.18
C ARG A 269 10.45 -24.68 3.19
N CYS A 270 11.07 -24.11 2.15
CA CYS A 270 11.87 -24.90 1.20
C CYS A 270 13.21 -25.35 1.79
N GLY A 271 13.77 -24.61 2.75
CA GLY A 271 15.01 -24.96 3.45
C GLY A 271 14.85 -26.10 4.46
N ASP A 272 13.67 -26.21 5.09
CA ASP A 272 13.36 -27.27 6.07
C ASP A 272 13.00 -28.63 5.43
N ALA A 273 12.85 -28.71 4.11
CA ALA A 273 12.53 -29.95 3.40
C ALA A 273 13.73 -30.93 3.27
N THR A 274 14.56 -31.03 4.31
CA THR A 274 15.53 -32.12 4.43
C THR A 274 14.77 -33.42 4.74
N PHE A 275 14.56 -34.20 3.69
CA PHE A 275 14.36 -35.64 3.64
C PHE A 275 14.11 -36.32 5.02
N THR A 276 12.88 -36.28 5.52
CA THR A 276 12.47 -37.22 6.57
C THR A 276 12.29 -38.58 5.92
N SER A 277 13.40 -39.31 5.71
CA SER A 277 13.31 -40.72 5.39
C SER A 277 12.62 -41.41 6.56
N TYR A 278 11.56 -42.13 6.23
CA TYR A 278 10.86 -43.07 7.08
C TYR A 278 11.87 -43.98 7.81
N ASN A 279 12.19 -43.67 9.07
CA ASN A 279 12.57 -44.63 10.09
C ASN A 279 12.59 -43.92 11.45
N GLY A 280 11.59 -44.24 12.26
CA GLY A 280 11.44 -43.69 13.60
C GLY A 280 12.64 -44.04 14.48
N ARG A 281 13.27 -43.00 15.04
CA ARG A 281 13.84 -42.99 16.38
C ARG A 281 14.22 -41.56 16.76
N THR A 282 13.51 -41.04 17.75
CA THR A 282 13.84 -39.81 18.45
C THR A 282 15.11 -40.05 19.29
N GLY A 283 16.15 -39.27 19.02
CA GLY A 283 17.34 -39.19 19.85
C GLY A 283 17.72 -37.72 20.01
N GLY A 284 17.64 -37.23 21.25
CA GLY A 284 18.10 -35.89 21.60
C GLY A 284 19.62 -35.78 21.46
N GLY A 285 20.07 -34.64 20.95
CA GLY A 285 21.48 -34.27 20.86
C GLY A 285 21.60 -32.77 20.64
N SER A 286 22.17 -32.09 21.63
CA SER A 286 22.64 -30.71 21.56
C SER A 286 23.88 -30.59 20.66
N ASP A 287 24.07 -29.39 20.11
CA ASP A 287 25.26 -28.83 19.48
C ASP A 287 25.67 -29.34 18.08
N SER A 288 25.52 -28.47 17.08
CA SER A 288 26.67 -27.86 16.38
C SER A 288 26.24 -27.05 15.16
N ALA A 289 26.83 -25.86 15.04
CA ALA A 289 26.84 -25.06 13.83
C ALA A 289 27.44 -25.85 12.66
N GLY A 290 26.84 -25.70 11.47
CA GLY A 290 27.47 -26.09 10.21
C GLY A 290 26.67 -27.07 9.34
N SER A 291 25.54 -26.62 8.78
CA SER A 291 25.05 -27.14 7.50
C SER A 291 24.64 -25.98 6.59
N GLY A 292 25.64 -25.38 5.94
CA GLY A 292 25.42 -24.39 4.89
C GLY A 292 24.83 -25.04 3.64
N GLY A 293 23.55 -24.80 3.37
CA GLY A 293 22.93 -25.16 2.09
C GLY A 293 21.42 -25.32 2.18
N GLY A 294 20.66 -24.23 2.16
CA GLY A 294 19.19 -24.31 2.05
C GLY A 294 18.40 -23.00 2.02
N GLY A 295 18.96 -21.88 2.47
CA GLY A 295 18.24 -20.60 2.52
C GLY A 295 18.27 -19.80 1.22
N GLY A 296 17.10 -19.27 0.81
CA GLY A 296 16.97 -18.32 -0.30
C GLY A 296 17.53 -16.94 0.02
N GLU A 297 17.91 -16.18 -1.01
CA GLU A 297 18.37 -14.79 -0.90
C GLU A 297 17.32 -13.80 -1.42
N ILE A 298 17.26 -12.62 -0.79
CA ILE A 298 16.56 -11.45 -1.31
C ILE A 298 17.58 -10.48 -1.91
N LEU A 299 17.35 -10.04 -3.14
CA LEU A 299 18.17 -9.08 -3.86
C LEU A 299 17.54 -7.68 -3.87
N LEU A 300 18.29 -6.69 -3.42
CA LEU A 300 17.93 -5.26 -3.44
C LEU A 300 19.00 -4.47 -4.21
N LEU A 301 18.71 -3.23 -4.60
CA LEU A 301 19.77 -2.28 -5.00
C LEU A 301 20.34 -1.57 -3.76
N SER A 302 21.58 -1.10 -3.86
CA SER A 302 22.17 -0.25 -2.81
C SER A 302 21.41 1.06 -2.60
N THR A 303 20.60 1.47 -3.57
CA THR A 303 19.73 2.67 -3.53
C THR A 303 18.30 2.39 -3.06
N ALA A 304 17.97 1.12 -2.75
CA ALA A 304 16.64 0.74 -2.28
C ALA A 304 16.25 1.55 -1.04
N TYR A 305 14.96 1.86 -0.92
CA TYR A 305 14.46 2.65 0.20
C TYR A 305 14.79 2.00 1.56
N GLY A 306 15.15 2.83 2.55
CA GLY A 306 15.66 2.37 3.84
C GLY A 306 14.73 1.38 4.53
N SER A 307 13.42 1.66 4.53
CA SER A 307 12.43 0.76 5.14
C SER A 307 12.37 -0.61 4.43
N VAL A 308 12.59 -0.69 3.12
CA VAL A 308 12.66 -1.97 2.39
C VAL A 308 13.89 -2.77 2.81
N LYS A 309 15.04 -2.11 3.02
CA LYS A 309 16.24 -2.76 3.56
C LYS A 309 16.02 -3.28 4.97
N THR A 310 15.37 -2.48 5.83
CA THR A 310 15.00 -2.90 7.18
C THR A 310 14.06 -4.10 7.13
N MET A 311 12.97 -4.05 6.36
CA MET A 311 12.06 -5.19 6.18
C MET A 311 12.78 -6.46 5.71
N ALA A 312 13.69 -6.33 4.74
CA ALA A 312 14.46 -7.46 4.24
C ALA A 312 15.33 -8.08 5.34
N ARG A 313 16.04 -7.26 6.13
CA ARG A 313 16.89 -7.75 7.23
C ARG A 313 16.06 -8.42 8.33
N GLU A 314 14.95 -7.82 8.73
CA GLU A 314 14.07 -8.36 9.78
C GLU A 314 13.38 -9.67 9.36
N LEU A 315 12.94 -9.77 8.11
CA LEU A 315 12.13 -10.91 7.64
C LEU A 315 12.95 -12.05 7.05
N TRP A 316 14.13 -11.77 6.49
CA TRP A 316 15.00 -12.77 5.85
C TRP A 316 16.31 -13.03 6.62
N GLY A 317 16.68 -12.14 7.55
CA GLY A 317 17.98 -12.15 8.21
C GLY A 317 19.08 -11.47 7.38
N ALA A 318 19.98 -10.75 8.05
CA ALA A 318 21.03 -9.96 7.39
C ALA A 318 21.90 -10.79 6.41
N GLY A 319 22.18 -12.06 6.71
CA GLY A 319 22.97 -12.95 5.85
C GLY A 319 22.28 -13.41 4.56
N ALA A 320 20.96 -13.20 4.44
CA ALA A 320 20.19 -13.52 3.23
C ALA A 320 19.93 -12.29 2.34
N VAL A 321 20.25 -11.08 2.83
CA VAL A 321 20.12 -9.84 2.07
C VAL A 321 21.34 -9.65 1.19
N ARG A 322 21.10 -9.54 -0.11
CA ARG A 322 22.12 -9.21 -1.10
C ARG A 322 21.82 -7.84 -1.71
N GLU A 323 22.83 -6.99 -1.78
CA GLU A 323 22.70 -5.68 -2.43
C GLU A 323 23.51 -5.65 -3.74
N ALA A 324 22.85 -5.32 -4.85
CA ALA A 324 23.50 -4.91 -6.08
C ALA A 324 23.95 -3.44 -5.94
N ARG A 325 25.27 -3.24 -5.89
CA ARG A 325 25.85 -1.90 -5.70
C ARG A 325 25.75 -1.07 -6.98
N ILE A 326 24.97 0.01 -6.92
CA ILE A 326 24.94 1.06 -7.93
C ILE A 326 26.07 2.05 -7.65
N ARG A 327 26.86 2.38 -8.68
CA ARG A 327 27.92 3.39 -8.62
C ARG A 327 27.43 4.64 -9.33
N PHE A 328 27.72 5.79 -8.74
CA PHE A 328 27.37 7.09 -9.29
C PHE A 328 28.65 7.82 -9.75
N PRO A 329 28.56 8.67 -10.78
CA PRO A 329 27.39 8.87 -11.65
C PRO A 329 27.08 7.63 -12.50
N ILE A 330 25.80 7.39 -12.80
CA ILE A 330 25.36 6.33 -13.72
C ILE A 330 25.52 6.86 -15.15
N ALA A 331 26.19 6.12 -16.02
CA ALA A 331 26.33 6.50 -17.43
C ALA A 331 25.14 6.03 -18.28
N SER A 332 24.53 4.90 -17.91
CA SER A 332 23.42 4.32 -18.65
C SER A 332 22.58 3.31 -17.84
N GLU A 333 21.41 2.98 -18.35
CA GLU A 333 20.60 1.87 -17.84
C GLU A 333 21.36 0.53 -17.85
N ASP A 334 22.29 0.34 -18.80
CA ASP A 334 23.05 -0.91 -18.94
C ASP A 334 23.93 -1.18 -17.72
N GLU A 335 24.45 -0.13 -17.07
CA GLU A 335 25.23 -0.26 -15.84
C GLU A 335 24.38 -0.77 -14.67
N VAL A 336 23.13 -0.31 -14.56
CA VAL A 336 22.18 -0.79 -13.55
C VAL A 336 21.84 -2.25 -13.81
N VAL A 337 21.53 -2.60 -15.06
CA VAL A 337 21.23 -3.98 -15.47
C VAL A 337 22.45 -4.89 -15.21
N ALA A 338 23.66 -4.44 -15.53
CA ALA A 338 24.90 -5.18 -15.30
C ALA A 338 25.19 -5.38 -13.80
N ALA A 339 24.92 -4.38 -12.95
CA ALA A 339 25.07 -4.51 -11.51
C ALA A 339 24.12 -5.56 -10.92
N VAL A 340 22.85 -5.57 -11.35
CA VAL A 340 21.86 -6.61 -10.96
C VAL A 340 22.28 -7.98 -11.50
N ALA A 341 22.72 -8.03 -12.76
CA ALA A 341 23.23 -9.23 -13.39
C ALA A 341 24.45 -9.80 -12.62
N ALA A 342 25.34 -8.97 -12.10
CA ALA A 342 26.47 -9.43 -11.31
C ALA A 342 26.05 -9.94 -9.91
N ALA A 343 24.97 -9.41 -9.35
CA ALA A 343 24.51 -9.74 -8.01
C ALA A 343 23.57 -10.96 -7.96
N LEU A 344 22.82 -11.27 -9.02
CA LEU A 344 21.92 -12.42 -9.05
C LEU A 344 22.68 -13.75 -8.85
N THR A 345 22.18 -14.61 -7.96
CA THR A 345 22.75 -15.93 -7.67
C THR A 345 21.71 -17.04 -7.87
N PRO A 346 22.12 -18.32 -7.93
CA PRO A 346 21.18 -19.45 -7.89
C PRO A 346 20.29 -19.49 -6.63
N ARG A 347 20.68 -18.79 -5.55
CA ARG A 347 19.90 -18.71 -4.31
C ARG A 347 18.90 -17.57 -4.31
N THR A 348 18.98 -16.61 -5.23
CA THR A 348 18.02 -15.50 -5.28
C THR A 348 16.60 -16.04 -5.46
N ARG A 349 15.68 -15.65 -4.56
CA ARG A 349 14.27 -16.04 -4.57
C ARG A 349 13.35 -14.84 -4.78
N LEU A 350 13.73 -13.68 -4.25
CA LEU A 350 13.03 -12.42 -4.41
C LEU A 350 14.01 -11.34 -4.85
N ALA A 351 13.62 -10.51 -5.81
CA ALA A 351 14.29 -9.27 -6.17
C ALA A 351 13.31 -8.11 -5.97
N VAL A 352 13.74 -7.05 -5.30
CA VAL A 352 12.94 -5.84 -5.08
C VAL A 352 13.63 -4.64 -5.71
N PHE A 353 12.91 -3.93 -6.57
CA PHE A 353 13.43 -2.74 -7.26
C PHE A 353 12.46 -1.58 -7.12
N ASP A 354 12.98 -0.39 -6.84
CA ASP A 354 12.20 0.83 -6.98
C ASP A 354 11.89 1.08 -8.47
N HIS A 355 10.74 1.66 -8.81
CA HIS A 355 10.53 2.19 -10.16
C HIS A 355 11.21 3.56 -10.31
N VAL A 356 11.07 4.41 -9.29
CA VAL A 356 11.82 5.66 -9.13
C VAL A 356 12.41 5.68 -7.73
N THR A 357 13.74 5.74 -7.64
CA THR A 357 14.45 5.69 -6.35
C THR A 357 14.16 6.93 -5.53
N SER A 358 13.90 6.75 -4.22
CA SER A 358 13.57 7.86 -3.34
C SER A 358 14.75 8.82 -3.14
N ALA A 359 15.90 8.33 -2.66
CA ALA A 359 17.01 9.22 -2.29
C ALA A 359 17.72 9.85 -3.49
N THR A 360 17.81 9.13 -4.60
CA THR A 360 18.60 9.55 -5.79
C THR A 360 17.76 10.05 -6.95
N ALA A 361 16.42 9.93 -6.88
CA ALA A 361 15.51 10.40 -7.93
C ALA A 361 15.84 9.84 -9.32
N VAL A 362 16.23 8.57 -9.39
CA VAL A 362 16.56 7.85 -10.63
C VAL A 362 15.40 6.92 -10.99
N THR A 363 14.91 7.04 -12.22
CA THR A 363 13.94 6.12 -12.83
C THR A 363 14.70 4.90 -13.33
N LEU A 364 14.38 3.73 -12.77
CA LEU A 364 15.06 2.48 -13.06
C LEU A 364 14.41 1.75 -14.25
N PRO A 365 15.17 1.01 -15.07
CA PRO A 365 14.65 0.28 -16.22
C PRO A 365 13.96 -1.02 -15.78
N VAL A 366 12.89 -0.93 -14.99
CA VAL A 366 12.25 -2.06 -14.28
C VAL A 366 11.81 -3.19 -15.22
N ARG A 367 11.42 -2.88 -16.45
CA ARG A 367 11.10 -3.91 -17.47
C ARG A 367 12.31 -4.77 -17.81
N ARG A 368 13.48 -4.14 -18.01
CA ARG A 368 14.74 -4.84 -18.32
C ARG A 368 15.23 -5.64 -17.12
N LEU A 369 15.11 -5.08 -15.91
CA LEU A 369 15.47 -5.76 -14.67
C LEU A 369 14.58 -6.99 -14.41
N THR A 370 13.29 -6.86 -14.67
CA THR A 370 12.32 -7.96 -14.54
C THR A 370 12.63 -9.08 -15.53
N ALA A 371 12.82 -8.74 -16.81
CA ALA A 371 13.20 -9.70 -17.85
C ALA A 371 14.49 -10.45 -17.50
N LEU A 372 15.52 -9.73 -17.06
CA LEU A 372 16.79 -10.32 -16.61
C LEU A 372 16.59 -11.34 -15.48
N CYS A 373 15.80 -11.01 -14.46
CA CYS A 373 15.53 -11.90 -13.33
C CYS A 373 14.81 -13.18 -13.76
N HIS A 374 13.82 -13.05 -14.65
CA HIS A 374 13.08 -14.17 -15.19
C HIS A 374 13.94 -15.06 -16.10
N GLU A 375 14.76 -14.49 -16.99
CA GLU A 375 15.70 -15.22 -17.86
C GLU A 375 16.77 -15.98 -17.06
N ARG A 376 17.36 -15.33 -16.04
CA ARG A 376 18.37 -15.96 -15.16
C ARG A 376 17.77 -17.13 -14.38
N GLY A 377 16.54 -16.97 -13.90
CA GLY A 377 15.78 -18.06 -13.28
C GLY A 377 15.57 -19.26 -14.22
N VAL A 378 15.56 -19.04 -15.54
CA VAL A 378 15.50 -20.11 -16.55
C VAL A 378 16.88 -20.74 -16.80
N GLN A 379 17.95 -19.95 -16.89
CA GLN A 379 19.30 -20.46 -17.21
C GLN A 379 19.93 -21.31 -16.10
N VAL A 380 19.74 -20.95 -14.82
CA VAL A 380 20.23 -21.75 -13.68
C VAL A 380 19.65 -23.17 -13.74
N ARG A 381 18.36 -23.29 -14.09
CA ARG A 381 17.67 -24.58 -14.23
C ARG A 381 18.26 -25.46 -15.32
N ALA A 382 18.55 -24.89 -16.49
CA ALA A 382 19.13 -25.65 -17.60
C ALA A 382 20.48 -26.28 -17.20
N ARG A 383 21.29 -25.57 -16.40
CA ARG A 383 22.57 -26.06 -15.89
C ARG A 383 22.41 -27.12 -14.79
N GLU A 384 21.45 -26.95 -13.88
CA GLU A 384 21.18 -27.94 -12.82
C GLU A 384 20.56 -29.24 -13.36
N ALA A 385 19.64 -29.15 -14.32
CA ALA A 385 19.07 -30.30 -15.04
C ALA A 385 20.14 -31.07 -15.82
N ALA A 386 21.07 -30.36 -16.49
CA ALA A 386 22.20 -30.99 -17.17
C ALA A 386 23.18 -31.68 -16.20
N ARG A 387 23.29 -31.19 -14.95
CA ARG A 387 24.16 -31.77 -13.91
C ARG A 387 23.57 -33.04 -13.30
N THR A 388 22.27 -33.08 -13.07
CA THR A 388 21.54 -34.24 -12.52
C THR A 388 21.38 -35.38 -13.55
N SER A 389 21.43 -35.07 -14.84
CA SER A 389 21.43 -36.02 -15.97
C SER A 389 22.73 -36.84 -16.15
N ARG A 390 23.82 -36.52 -15.42
CA ARG A 390 25.13 -37.22 -15.55
C ARG A 390 25.26 -38.50 -14.73
N SER A 391 24.21 -38.93 -14.02
CA SER A 391 24.15 -40.26 -13.40
C SER A 391 23.87 -41.32 -14.48
N SER A 392 24.77 -42.31 -14.63
CA SER A 392 24.62 -43.43 -15.57
C SER A 392 23.31 -44.23 -15.36
N VAL A 393 22.71 -44.13 -14.17
CA VAL A 393 21.45 -44.80 -13.82
C VAL A 393 20.25 -44.13 -14.50
N VAL A 394 20.21 -42.80 -14.58
CA VAL A 394 19.08 -42.05 -15.17
C VAL A 394 19.03 -42.24 -16.69
N ARG A 395 20.19 -42.38 -17.34
CA ARG A 395 20.29 -42.61 -18.79
C ARG A 395 19.67 -43.94 -19.25
N SER A 396 19.60 -44.93 -18.36
CA SER A 396 18.97 -46.23 -18.62
C SER A 396 17.44 -46.25 -18.46
N MET A 397 16.87 -45.22 -17.80
CA MET A 397 15.43 -45.11 -17.50
C MET A 397 14.67 -44.11 -18.39
N LEU A 398 15.37 -43.31 -19.20
CA LEU A 398 14.75 -42.36 -20.15
C LEU A 398 13.65 -42.98 -21.05
N PRO A 399 13.81 -44.21 -21.60
CA PRO A 399 12.76 -44.84 -22.42
C PRO A 399 11.51 -45.29 -21.65
N PHE A 400 11.52 -45.20 -20.31
CA PHE A 400 10.39 -45.56 -19.44
C PHE A 400 9.64 -44.31 -18.95
N VAL A 401 10.35 -43.21 -18.68
CA VAL A 401 9.76 -41.91 -18.29
C VAL A 401 9.03 -41.24 -19.45
N GLU A 402 9.53 -41.38 -20.68
CA GLU A 402 8.86 -40.84 -21.88
C GLU A 402 7.55 -41.55 -22.23
N ARG A 403 7.33 -42.78 -21.73
CA ARG A 403 6.11 -43.57 -21.99
C ARG A 403 4.97 -43.33 -21.00
N THR A 404 5.25 -42.76 -19.82
CA THR A 404 4.21 -42.37 -18.84
C THR A 404 3.81 -40.89 -18.95
N ALA A 405 4.38 -40.14 -19.89
CA ALA A 405 4.02 -38.75 -20.18
C ALA A 405 2.78 -38.62 -21.09
N SER A 406 1.88 -39.62 -21.09
CA SER A 406 0.55 -39.49 -21.69
C SER A 406 -0.44 -38.97 -20.65
N ALA A 407 -0.71 -37.66 -20.73
CA ALA A 407 -1.93 -36.97 -20.28
C ALA A 407 -2.80 -37.65 -19.20
N ASP A 408 -2.47 -37.44 -17.93
CA ASP A 408 -3.47 -37.46 -16.85
C ASP A 408 -3.81 -36.01 -16.46
N PRO A 409 -5.03 -35.51 -16.74
CA PRO A 409 -5.42 -34.12 -16.47
C PRO A 409 -5.68 -33.83 -14.98
N LEU A 410 -5.65 -34.84 -14.09
CA LEU A 410 -5.90 -34.64 -12.66
C LEU A 410 -4.64 -34.36 -11.83
N TYR A 411 -3.45 -34.63 -12.36
CA TYR A 411 -2.18 -34.35 -11.69
C TYR A 411 -1.14 -33.82 -12.68
N PRO A 412 -1.02 -32.49 -12.88
CA PRO A 412 0.12 -31.95 -13.61
C PRO A 412 1.42 -32.32 -12.88
N PRO A 413 2.51 -32.65 -13.60
CA PRO A 413 3.78 -33.01 -12.97
C PRO A 413 4.26 -31.86 -12.07
N VAL A 414 4.36 -32.12 -10.77
CA VAL A 414 4.87 -31.19 -9.75
C VAL A 414 6.38 -31.09 -9.91
N GLN A 415 6.82 -30.29 -10.86
CA GLN A 415 8.15 -29.68 -10.88
C GLN A 415 7.92 -28.19 -10.58
N GLN A 416 7.87 -27.83 -9.30
CA GLN A 416 7.60 -26.45 -8.89
C GLN A 416 8.68 -25.51 -9.46
N ARG A 417 8.23 -24.68 -10.40
CA ARG A 417 8.98 -23.75 -11.24
C ARG A 417 9.61 -22.64 -10.37
N GLN A 418 10.87 -22.76 -9.93
CA GLN A 418 11.56 -21.70 -9.17
C GLN A 418 12.04 -20.55 -10.09
N LEU A 419 11.21 -19.53 -10.31
CA LEU A 419 11.60 -18.25 -10.95
C LEU A 419 11.99 -17.26 -9.85
N VAL A 420 12.96 -16.37 -10.10
CA VAL A 420 13.17 -15.20 -9.22
C VAL A 420 11.91 -14.36 -9.26
N VAL A 421 11.26 -14.20 -8.10
CA VAL A 421 10.08 -13.36 -7.95
C VAL A 421 10.53 -11.90 -7.99
N VAL A 422 9.86 -11.06 -8.79
CA VAL A 422 10.17 -9.64 -8.91
C VAL A 422 9.06 -8.79 -8.30
N LEU A 423 9.41 -8.01 -7.28
CA LEU A 423 8.57 -7.00 -6.66
C LEU A 423 9.06 -5.60 -7.08
N ILE A 424 8.16 -4.78 -7.61
CA ILE A 424 8.46 -3.38 -7.91
C ILE A 424 7.82 -2.46 -6.87
N ASP A 425 8.64 -1.65 -6.21
CA ASP A 425 8.20 -0.51 -5.41
C ASP A 425 7.98 0.70 -6.33
N GLY A 426 6.72 0.90 -6.73
CA GLY A 426 6.25 2.02 -7.52
C GLY A 426 5.68 3.16 -6.67
N ALA A 427 6.12 3.35 -5.41
CA ALA A 427 5.60 4.41 -4.55
C ALA A 427 5.62 5.81 -5.19
N HIS A 428 6.60 6.10 -6.06
CA HIS A 428 6.76 7.37 -6.77
C HIS A 428 6.24 7.36 -8.21
N ALA A 429 5.42 6.37 -8.61
CA ALA A 429 5.08 6.15 -10.00
C ALA A 429 3.65 6.59 -10.39
N LEU A 430 2.62 6.19 -9.63
CA LEU A 430 1.22 6.46 -9.98
C LEU A 430 0.91 7.96 -9.94
N GLY A 431 0.59 8.53 -11.11
CA GLY A 431 0.35 9.97 -11.30
C GLY A 431 1.57 10.75 -11.82
N SER A 432 2.78 10.18 -11.76
CA SER A 432 3.99 10.78 -12.37
C SER A 432 4.36 10.12 -13.69
N LEU A 433 4.20 8.79 -13.77
CA LEU A 433 4.58 7.98 -14.92
C LEU A 433 3.33 7.51 -15.68
N ASP A 434 3.49 7.34 -17.00
CA ASP A 434 2.49 6.67 -17.83
C ASP A 434 2.61 5.14 -17.66
N LEU A 435 1.76 4.56 -16.80
CA LEU A 435 1.91 3.18 -16.36
C LEU A 435 1.19 2.18 -17.27
N ASP A 436 1.91 1.14 -17.67
CA ASP A 436 1.38 -0.11 -18.20
C ASP A 436 1.93 -1.23 -17.33
N ILE A 437 1.17 -1.61 -16.31
CA ILE A 437 1.65 -2.57 -15.30
C ILE A 437 1.86 -3.96 -15.91
N PRO A 438 0.95 -4.52 -16.73
CA PRO A 438 1.21 -5.78 -17.41
C PRO A 438 2.48 -5.77 -18.29
N ALA A 439 2.77 -4.67 -18.99
CA ALA A 439 3.96 -4.58 -19.85
C ALA A 439 5.30 -4.55 -19.09
N ILE A 440 5.30 -4.20 -17.79
CA ILE A 440 6.48 -4.30 -16.93
C ILE A 440 6.85 -5.78 -16.70
N GLY A 441 5.85 -6.65 -16.63
CA GLY A 441 6.03 -8.10 -16.43
C GLY A 441 6.38 -8.51 -15.00
N ALA A 442 6.27 -7.61 -14.02
CA ALA A 442 6.61 -7.91 -12.63
C ALA A 442 5.62 -8.89 -11.98
N ASP A 443 6.10 -9.67 -11.02
CA ASP A 443 5.25 -10.60 -10.26
C ASP A 443 4.37 -9.86 -9.25
N TYR A 444 4.86 -8.73 -8.72
CA TYR A 444 4.11 -7.83 -7.85
C TYR A 444 4.50 -6.38 -8.12
N TYR A 445 3.53 -5.47 -8.07
CA TYR A 445 3.77 -4.03 -8.19
C TYR A 445 2.98 -3.29 -7.12
N VAL A 446 3.64 -2.43 -6.36
CA VAL A 446 3.01 -1.67 -5.27
C VAL A 446 3.11 -0.18 -5.56
N THR A 447 2.07 0.60 -5.30
CA THR A 447 2.12 2.06 -5.49
C THR A 447 1.20 2.82 -4.54
N ASN A 448 1.51 4.09 -4.26
CA ASN A 448 0.72 4.96 -3.39
C ASN A 448 -0.18 5.87 -4.22
N LEU A 449 -1.38 6.16 -3.71
CA LEU A 449 -2.26 7.18 -4.29
C LEU A 449 -1.95 8.59 -3.75
N HIS A 450 -1.41 8.70 -2.53
CA HIS A 450 -1.28 9.97 -1.84
C HIS A 450 -0.06 10.82 -2.21
N LYS A 451 0.81 10.29 -3.08
CA LYS A 451 1.93 11.04 -3.64
C LYS A 451 1.45 11.76 -4.90
N TRP A 452 1.89 11.29 -6.07
CA TRP A 452 1.69 11.97 -7.34
C TRP A 452 0.26 11.93 -7.89
N LEU A 453 -0.58 11.00 -7.47
CA LEU A 453 -2.02 11.05 -7.79
C LEU A 453 -2.78 12.06 -6.90
N CYS A 454 -2.14 12.56 -5.84
CA CYS A 454 -2.66 13.59 -4.93
C CYS A 454 -3.95 13.22 -4.20
N ALA A 455 -4.23 11.93 -4.05
CA ALA A 455 -5.31 11.48 -3.16
C ALA A 455 -4.97 11.79 -1.69
N PRO A 456 -5.96 11.91 -0.80
CA PRO A 456 -5.72 11.91 0.63
C PRO A 456 -4.96 10.65 1.10
N ARG A 457 -4.27 10.77 2.22
CA ARG A 457 -3.44 9.69 2.79
C ARG A 457 -4.32 8.51 3.22
N GLY A 458 -3.77 7.29 3.16
CA GLY A 458 -4.49 6.08 3.58
C GLY A 458 -5.05 5.22 2.42
N ALA A 459 -4.48 5.37 1.22
CA ALA A 459 -4.75 4.47 0.10
C ALA A 459 -3.50 4.18 -0.75
N ALA A 460 -3.38 2.91 -1.16
CA ALA A 460 -2.36 2.37 -2.05
C ALA A 460 -2.92 1.16 -2.82
N LEU A 461 -2.15 0.66 -3.79
CA LEU A 461 -2.50 -0.51 -4.59
C LEU A 461 -1.38 -1.54 -4.59
N LEU A 462 -1.79 -2.81 -4.64
CA LEU A 462 -0.93 -3.96 -4.98
C LEU A 462 -1.51 -4.65 -6.20
N HIS A 463 -0.74 -4.70 -7.28
CA HIS A 463 -1.03 -5.54 -8.42
C HIS A 463 -0.34 -6.90 -8.29
N ALA A 464 -1.08 -7.99 -8.54
CA ALA A 464 -0.58 -9.34 -8.60
C ALA A 464 -1.34 -10.15 -9.68
N PRO A 465 -0.65 -10.72 -10.68
CA PRO A 465 -1.30 -11.54 -11.69
C PRO A 465 -1.88 -12.83 -11.07
N PRO A 466 -2.88 -13.48 -11.69
CA PRO A 466 -3.65 -14.56 -11.06
C PRO A 466 -2.80 -15.71 -10.50
N HIS A 467 -1.72 -16.08 -11.19
CA HIS A 467 -0.81 -17.14 -10.79
C HIS A 467 0.08 -16.80 -9.57
N ARG A 468 0.08 -15.54 -9.10
CA ARG A 468 0.83 -15.06 -7.93
C ARG A 468 -0.06 -14.78 -6.70
N GLN A 469 -1.35 -14.52 -6.90
CA GLN A 469 -2.29 -14.13 -5.83
C GLN A 469 -2.38 -15.14 -4.68
N ALA A 470 -2.28 -16.45 -4.98
CA ALA A 470 -2.39 -17.51 -3.98
C ALA A 470 -1.20 -17.56 -3.01
N ALA A 471 -0.03 -17.05 -3.41
CA ALA A 471 1.17 -17.03 -2.58
C ALA A 471 1.17 -15.89 -1.55
N LEU A 472 0.36 -14.85 -1.76
CA LEU A 472 0.33 -13.68 -0.88
C LEU A 472 -0.45 -13.90 0.40
N ARG A 473 0.10 -13.41 1.51
CA ARG A 473 -0.53 -13.29 2.81
C ARG A 473 -0.45 -11.82 3.26
N PRO A 474 -1.57 -11.17 3.61
CA PRO A 474 -1.54 -9.84 4.18
C PRO A 474 -0.87 -9.88 5.56
N ALA A 475 -0.32 -8.75 6.00
CA ALA A 475 0.23 -8.62 7.35
C ALA A 475 -0.87 -8.73 8.42
N ILE A 476 -2.09 -8.31 8.08
CA ILE A 476 -3.28 -8.38 8.95
C ILE A 476 -4.28 -9.33 8.29
N ILE A 477 -4.70 -10.36 9.01
CA ILE A 477 -5.71 -11.32 8.55
C ILE A 477 -7.04 -10.98 9.24
N SER A 478 -8.08 -10.68 8.45
CA SER A 478 -9.40 -10.31 8.96
C SER A 478 -10.54 -11.01 8.19
N HIS A 479 -11.76 -10.47 8.32
CA HIS A 479 -12.93 -10.84 7.52
C HIS A 479 -12.59 -10.85 6.01
N GLY A 480 -13.19 -11.76 5.25
CA GLY A 480 -12.94 -11.84 3.80
C GLY A 480 -11.59 -12.43 3.38
N ALA A 481 -10.72 -12.85 4.30
CA ALA A 481 -9.41 -13.46 3.98
C ALA A 481 -9.47 -14.68 3.05
N ARG A 482 -10.63 -15.37 3.01
CA ARG A 482 -10.91 -16.53 2.16
C ARG A 482 -11.89 -16.24 1.01
N ALA A 483 -12.30 -14.97 0.83
CA ALA A 483 -13.35 -14.57 -0.11
C ALA A 483 -12.82 -14.04 -1.45
N GLY A 484 -11.49 -14.05 -1.66
CA GLY A 484 -10.90 -13.53 -2.90
C GLY A 484 -9.48 -13.03 -2.70
N PHE A 485 -8.88 -12.51 -3.77
CA PHE A 485 -7.61 -11.81 -3.70
C PHE A 485 -7.81 -10.41 -3.10
N LEU A 486 -8.72 -9.62 -3.67
CA LEU A 486 -8.98 -8.25 -3.20
C LEU A 486 -9.58 -8.25 -1.80
N SER A 487 -10.56 -9.12 -1.54
CA SER A 487 -11.22 -9.23 -0.22
C SER A 487 -10.25 -9.55 0.92
N ARG A 488 -9.09 -10.15 0.62
CA ARG A 488 -8.05 -10.47 1.62
C ARG A 488 -7.33 -9.24 2.15
N PHE A 489 -7.35 -8.13 1.41
CA PHE A 489 -6.64 -6.89 1.76
C PHE A 489 -7.58 -5.74 2.13
N VAL A 490 -8.86 -5.81 1.75
CA VAL A 490 -9.83 -4.73 2.04
C VAL A 490 -10.12 -4.60 3.52
N TRP A 491 -10.30 -5.72 4.22
CA TRP A 491 -10.55 -5.72 5.66
C TRP A 491 -9.22 -5.91 6.41
N ASP A 492 -8.58 -4.80 6.76
CA ASP A 492 -7.34 -4.77 7.54
C ASP A 492 -7.53 -4.12 8.92
N GLY A 493 -8.80 -3.95 9.31
CA GLY A 493 -9.23 -3.25 10.52
C GLY A 493 -10.39 -2.30 10.21
N ALA A 494 -11.10 -1.85 11.24
CA ALA A 494 -12.02 -0.73 11.07
C ALA A 494 -11.19 0.55 10.87
N ARG A 495 -11.34 1.21 9.72
CA ARG A 495 -10.59 2.41 9.35
C ARG A 495 -11.40 3.33 8.47
N ASP A 496 -10.86 4.51 8.19
CA ASP A 496 -11.40 5.40 7.18
C ASP A 496 -11.08 4.88 5.77
N TYR A 497 -12.15 4.68 4.98
CA TYR A 497 -12.08 4.27 3.57
C TYR A 497 -12.22 5.45 2.60
N SER A 498 -12.52 6.65 3.10
CA SER A 498 -12.73 7.85 2.29
C SER A 498 -11.58 8.16 1.30
N PRO A 499 -10.29 7.93 1.63
CA PRO A 499 -9.20 8.13 0.67
C PRO A 499 -9.26 7.19 -0.54
N ALA A 500 -9.65 5.93 -0.31
CA ALA A 500 -9.82 4.96 -1.40
C ALA A 500 -11.08 5.26 -2.23
N LEU A 501 -12.15 5.73 -1.59
CA LEU A 501 -13.41 6.07 -2.24
C LEU A 501 -13.29 7.33 -3.13
N SER A 502 -12.43 8.27 -2.78
CA SER A 502 -12.17 9.48 -3.59
C SER A 502 -11.25 9.26 -4.80
N ALA A 503 -10.68 8.06 -4.96
CA ALA A 503 -9.69 7.78 -6.00
C ALA A 503 -10.21 8.01 -7.43
N ARG A 504 -11.49 7.72 -7.70
CA ARG A 504 -12.10 8.00 -9.00
C ARG A 504 -12.15 9.49 -9.30
N SER A 505 -12.46 10.32 -8.31
CA SER A 505 -12.45 11.78 -8.46
C SER A 505 -11.05 12.31 -8.71
N ALA A 506 -10.01 11.71 -8.10
CA ALA A 506 -8.62 12.04 -8.41
C ALA A 506 -8.33 11.81 -9.90
N LEU A 507 -8.73 10.65 -10.45
CA LEU A 507 -8.56 10.36 -11.87
C LEU A 507 -9.34 11.33 -12.78
N ARG A 508 -10.54 11.77 -12.36
CA ARG A 508 -11.31 12.79 -13.08
C ARG A 508 -10.61 14.14 -13.11
N PHE A 509 -10.01 14.57 -11.99
CA PHE A 509 -9.19 15.79 -11.95
C PHE A 509 -8.06 15.74 -12.98
N TRP A 510 -7.28 14.67 -12.97
CA TRP A 510 -6.16 14.50 -13.90
C TRP A 510 -6.62 14.37 -15.35
N GLY A 511 -7.76 13.71 -15.59
CA GLY A 511 -8.40 13.65 -16.90
C GLY A 511 -8.81 15.03 -17.41
N ALA A 512 -9.48 15.83 -16.58
CA ALA A 512 -9.93 17.18 -16.93
C ALA A 512 -8.76 18.16 -17.17
N LEU A 513 -7.71 18.08 -16.36
CA LEU A 513 -6.50 18.90 -16.52
C LEU A 513 -5.70 18.53 -17.78
N GLY A 514 -5.85 17.29 -18.26
CA GLY A 514 -5.07 16.68 -19.31
C GLY A 514 -3.79 16.03 -18.77
N ALA A 515 -3.84 14.74 -18.44
CA ALA A 515 -2.73 14.01 -17.83
C ALA A 515 -1.40 14.13 -18.61
N ALA A 516 -1.43 14.05 -19.95
CA ALA A 516 -0.23 14.21 -20.77
C ALA A 516 0.42 15.60 -20.63
N ARG A 517 -0.39 16.66 -20.53
CA ARG A 517 0.08 18.03 -20.29
C ARG A 517 0.67 18.17 -18.89
N ALA A 518 0.00 17.59 -17.89
CA ALA A 518 0.51 17.56 -16.52
C ALA A 518 1.87 16.86 -16.43
N HIS A 519 2.00 15.66 -17.02
CA HIS A 519 3.28 14.93 -17.05
C HIS A 519 4.38 15.73 -17.78
N ALA A 520 4.06 16.36 -18.91
CA ALA A 520 5.01 17.20 -19.64
C ALA A 520 5.49 18.41 -18.82
N HIS A 521 4.59 19.06 -18.09
CA HIS A 521 4.93 20.16 -17.18
C HIS A 521 5.84 19.70 -16.05
N MET A 522 5.51 18.60 -15.37
CA MET A 522 6.30 18.09 -14.25
C MET A 522 7.69 17.64 -14.69
N ARG A 523 7.78 16.82 -15.74
CA ARG A 523 9.06 16.32 -16.26
C ARG A 523 9.93 17.46 -16.83
N GLY A 524 9.34 18.29 -17.69
CA GLY A 524 10.04 19.41 -18.31
C GLY A 524 10.45 20.48 -17.30
N GLY A 525 9.56 20.80 -16.36
CA GLY A 525 9.80 21.75 -15.29
C GLY A 525 10.90 21.29 -14.34
N ALA A 526 10.94 20.01 -13.95
CA ALA A 526 12.01 19.47 -13.11
C ALA A 526 13.37 19.54 -13.81
N ALA A 527 13.44 19.18 -15.09
CA ALA A 527 14.67 19.25 -15.86
C ALA A 527 15.16 20.70 -16.05
N ALA A 528 14.26 21.62 -16.37
CA ALA A 528 14.57 23.04 -16.51
C ALA A 528 15.03 23.65 -15.18
N ALA A 529 14.37 23.29 -14.07
CA ALA A 529 14.74 23.72 -12.73
C ALA A 529 16.13 23.21 -12.33
N ALA A 530 16.41 21.93 -12.58
CA ALA A 530 17.73 21.36 -12.30
C ALA A 530 18.84 22.11 -13.08
N ALA A 531 18.63 22.38 -14.37
CA ALA A 531 19.58 23.14 -15.19
C ALA A 531 19.77 24.57 -14.67
N ALA A 532 18.68 25.27 -14.34
CA ALA A 532 18.73 26.64 -13.81
C ALA A 532 19.47 26.71 -12.47
N LEU A 533 19.18 25.78 -11.54
CA LEU A 533 19.86 25.69 -10.26
C LEU A 533 21.35 25.38 -10.42
N MET A 534 21.71 24.44 -11.30
CA MET A 534 23.13 24.15 -11.57
C MET A 534 23.87 25.39 -12.09
N GLY A 535 23.24 26.14 -13.00
CA GLY A 535 23.77 27.41 -13.51
C GLY A 535 23.90 28.49 -12.45
N MET A 536 22.89 28.66 -11.59
CA MET A 536 22.94 29.62 -10.48
C MET A 536 24.04 29.29 -9.46
N TRP A 537 24.34 28.01 -9.26
CA TRP A 537 25.31 27.54 -8.28
C TRP A 537 26.71 27.28 -8.85
N GLY A 538 26.90 27.41 -10.16
CA GLY A 538 28.18 27.10 -10.82
C GLY A 538 28.59 25.63 -10.68
N THR A 539 27.61 24.71 -10.72
CA THR A 539 27.81 23.27 -10.49
C THR A 539 27.61 22.41 -11.74
N GLU A 540 27.52 23.01 -12.92
CA GLU A 540 27.27 22.32 -14.20
C GLU A 540 28.34 21.28 -14.51
N ALA A 541 29.60 21.56 -14.14
CA ALA A 541 30.71 20.61 -14.32
C ALA A 541 30.56 19.34 -13.47
N ARG A 542 29.81 19.37 -12.36
CA ARG A 542 29.48 18.17 -11.58
C ARG A 542 28.38 17.35 -12.24
N GLY A 543 27.45 18.03 -12.93
CA GLY A 543 26.33 17.41 -13.63
C GLY A 543 25.36 16.66 -12.71
N ALA A 544 24.37 16.02 -13.34
CA ALA A 544 23.43 15.14 -12.66
C ALA A 544 24.06 13.76 -12.39
N ILE A 545 23.54 13.06 -11.39
CA ILE A 545 24.04 11.72 -11.00
C ILE A 545 23.62 10.60 -11.95
N ALA A 546 22.71 10.87 -12.87
CA ALA A 546 22.31 9.96 -13.95
C ALA A 546 21.98 10.79 -15.21
N PRO A 547 21.88 10.17 -16.39
CA PRO A 547 21.55 10.89 -17.62
C PRO A 547 20.11 11.41 -17.56
N PRO A 548 19.77 12.53 -18.24
CA PRO A 548 18.44 13.14 -18.18
C PRO A 548 17.26 12.20 -18.43
N ARG A 549 17.44 11.20 -19.31
CA ARG A 549 16.41 10.18 -19.61
C ARG A 549 16.06 9.27 -18.44
N MET A 550 16.92 9.20 -17.42
CA MET A 550 16.70 8.41 -16.20
C MET A 550 16.12 9.28 -15.07
N HIS A 551 15.65 10.48 -15.38
CA HIS A 551 14.93 11.35 -14.46
C HIS A 551 13.53 11.64 -15.00
N ASP A 552 12.59 11.86 -14.07
CA ASP A 552 11.22 12.27 -14.39
C ASP A 552 10.93 13.60 -13.68
N ALA A 553 9.85 13.70 -12.91
CA ALA A 553 9.49 14.87 -12.12
C ALA A 553 10.40 15.13 -10.90
N MET A 554 11.35 14.24 -10.60
CA MET A 554 12.33 14.42 -9.52
C MET A 554 13.76 14.43 -10.04
N TRP A 555 14.58 15.29 -9.43
CA TRP A 555 15.99 15.44 -9.78
C TRP A 555 16.84 15.62 -8.54
N LEU A 556 18.07 15.11 -8.60
CA LEU A 556 19.09 15.36 -7.60
C LEU A 556 20.08 16.39 -8.16
N VAL A 557 20.11 17.58 -7.57
CA VAL A 557 20.86 18.74 -8.08
C VAL A 557 22.07 19.02 -7.18
N PRO A 558 23.30 19.03 -7.71
CA PRO A 558 24.50 19.24 -6.90
C PRO A 558 24.51 20.62 -6.25
N LEU A 559 24.73 20.67 -4.94
CA LEU A 559 24.89 21.93 -4.20
C LEU A 559 26.29 22.52 -4.40
N PRO A 560 26.46 23.85 -4.31
CA PRO A 560 27.80 24.45 -4.25
C PRO A 560 28.47 24.05 -2.93
N ALA A 561 29.78 23.79 -2.96
CA ALA A 561 30.53 23.32 -1.78
C ALA A 561 30.42 24.26 -0.57
N ALA A 562 30.23 25.56 -0.81
CA ALA A 562 30.05 26.56 0.23
C ALA A 562 28.69 26.49 0.96
N ALA A 563 27.66 25.88 0.35
CA ALA A 563 26.33 25.79 0.96
C ALA A 563 26.26 24.80 2.12
N LEU A 564 27.12 23.77 2.11
CA LEU A 564 27.22 22.79 3.19
C LEU A 564 28.70 22.51 3.48
N PRO A 565 29.24 23.03 4.60
CA PRO A 565 30.63 22.81 4.97
C PRO A 565 30.96 21.31 5.07
N ARG A 566 32.22 20.94 4.79
CA ARG A 566 32.66 19.54 4.92
C ARG A 566 32.42 19.03 6.34
N GLY A 567 31.78 17.87 6.44
CA GLY A 567 31.42 17.23 7.72
C GLY A 567 30.15 17.76 8.37
N ALA A 568 29.53 18.83 7.85
CA ALA A 568 28.24 19.29 8.34
C ALA A 568 27.12 18.30 7.94
N PRO A 569 26.16 18.00 8.84
CA PRO A 569 25.05 17.12 8.51
C PRO A 569 24.14 17.79 7.48
N ALA A 570 23.65 17.01 6.51
CA ALA A 570 22.72 17.50 5.48
C ALA A 570 21.48 18.18 6.07
N ALA A 571 21.03 17.71 7.25
CA ALA A 571 19.93 18.30 8.00
C ALA A 571 20.17 19.79 8.32
N ALA A 572 21.39 20.22 8.62
CA ALA A 572 21.65 21.63 8.97
C ALA A 572 21.28 22.61 7.84
N LEU A 573 21.57 22.26 6.58
CA LEU A 573 21.16 23.09 5.44
C LEU A 573 19.64 22.97 5.19
N GLN A 574 19.09 21.76 5.34
CA GLN A 574 17.66 21.54 5.19
C GLN A 574 16.84 22.36 6.20
N ASP A 575 17.26 22.37 7.46
CA ASP A 575 16.63 23.12 8.55
C ASP A 575 16.74 24.63 8.33
N ALA A 576 17.89 25.13 7.86
CA ALA A 576 18.03 26.54 7.50
C ALA A 576 17.08 26.93 6.34
N LEU A 577 16.99 26.10 5.29
CA LEU A 577 16.05 26.32 4.19
C LEU A 577 14.59 26.32 4.67
N HIS A 578 14.24 25.42 5.59
CA HIS A 578 12.90 25.31 6.15
C HIS A 578 12.57 26.51 7.06
N HIS A 579 13.37 26.77 8.10
CA HIS A 579 13.06 27.74 9.15
C HIS A 579 13.34 29.20 8.77
N GLU A 580 14.35 29.47 7.94
CA GLU A 580 14.71 30.85 7.57
C GLU A 580 14.06 31.29 6.26
N PHE A 581 13.77 30.36 5.35
CA PHE A 581 13.34 30.68 3.98
C PHE A 581 11.96 30.12 3.60
N ASN A 582 11.31 29.32 4.46
CA ASN A 582 10.08 28.57 4.14
C ASN A 582 10.22 27.76 2.84
N VAL A 583 11.37 27.12 2.65
CA VAL A 583 11.68 26.27 1.49
C VAL A 583 11.72 24.81 1.96
N GLU A 584 10.75 24.04 1.48
CA GLU A 584 10.64 22.62 1.79
C GLU A 584 11.31 21.81 0.67
N VAL A 585 12.55 21.40 0.92
CA VAL A 585 13.36 20.59 0.00
C VAL A 585 14.30 19.67 0.80
N PRO A 586 14.41 18.39 0.43
CA PRO A 586 15.30 17.48 1.11
C PRO A 586 16.74 17.66 0.62
N VAL A 587 17.67 17.69 1.57
CA VAL A 587 19.12 17.68 1.29
C VAL A 587 19.64 16.27 1.45
N LYS A 588 20.41 15.78 0.47
CA LYS A 588 20.89 14.40 0.40
C LYS A 588 22.39 14.36 0.13
N THR A 589 23.05 13.37 0.71
CA THR A 589 24.37 12.90 0.31
C THR A 589 24.22 11.58 -0.44
N VAL A 590 25.09 11.33 -1.41
CA VAL A 590 25.08 10.10 -2.19
C VAL A 590 26.35 9.31 -1.89
N PRO A 591 26.26 8.05 -1.45
CA PRO A 591 27.44 7.25 -1.17
C PRO A 591 28.38 7.16 -2.37
N GLY A 592 29.66 7.51 -2.15
CA GLY A 592 30.69 7.50 -3.18
C GLY A 592 30.69 8.71 -4.12
N VAL A 593 29.86 9.72 -3.88
CA VAL A 593 29.87 10.99 -4.63
C VAL A 593 30.20 12.12 -3.67
N GLU A 594 31.22 12.94 -4.00
CA GLU A 594 31.59 14.08 -3.17
C GLU A 594 30.49 15.16 -3.19
N GLY A 595 30.21 15.72 -2.01
CA GLY A 595 29.29 16.83 -1.81
C GLY A 595 27.83 16.43 -1.56
N ALA A 596 27.01 17.42 -1.29
CA ALA A 596 25.58 17.27 -1.08
C ALA A 596 24.77 17.71 -2.31
N PHE A 597 23.50 17.40 -2.26
CA PHE A 597 22.52 17.68 -3.29
C PHE A 597 21.20 18.11 -2.66
N VAL A 598 20.41 18.88 -3.40
CA VAL A 598 18.96 18.98 -3.12
C VAL A 598 18.23 18.00 -4.01
N ARG A 599 17.24 17.28 -3.47
CA ARG A 599 16.34 16.45 -4.28
C ARG A 599 15.05 17.22 -4.54
N ILE A 600 14.99 17.90 -5.67
CA ILE A 600 13.80 18.65 -6.09
C ILE A 600 12.73 17.71 -6.66
N SER A 601 11.47 18.08 -6.45
CA SER A 601 10.30 17.45 -7.06
C SER A 601 9.45 18.55 -7.70
N CYS A 602 9.22 18.46 -9.00
CA CYS A 602 8.34 19.36 -9.73
C CYS A 602 6.95 18.79 -9.88
N HIS A 603 5.96 19.61 -9.59
CA HIS A 603 4.56 19.26 -9.70
C HIS A 603 3.79 20.29 -10.55
N VAL A 604 2.53 19.98 -10.89
CA VAL A 604 1.67 20.88 -11.69
C VAL A 604 1.42 22.25 -11.05
N TYR A 605 1.74 22.42 -9.78
CA TYR A 605 1.62 23.67 -9.06
C TYR A 605 2.92 24.46 -8.94
N ASN A 606 4.05 23.93 -9.44
CA ASN A 606 5.33 24.62 -9.41
C ASN A 606 5.56 25.46 -10.68
N GLY A 607 6.26 26.58 -10.50
CA GLY A 607 6.82 27.39 -11.58
C GLY A 607 8.31 27.66 -11.36
N MET A 608 8.99 28.26 -12.34
CA MET A 608 10.44 28.53 -12.24
C MET A 608 10.79 29.42 -11.03
N ALA A 609 9.90 30.35 -10.66
CA ALA A 609 10.09 31.23 -9.50
C ALA A 609 10.28 30.47 -8.17
N ASP A 610 9.68 29.28 -8.01
CA ASP A 610 9.88 28.44 -6.82
C ASP A 610 11.35 27.98 -6.73
N TYR A 611 11.91 27.55 -7.86
CA TYR A 611 13.28 27.07 -7.95
C TYR A 611 14.30 28.20 -7.89
N GLU A 612 14.00 29.37 -8.46
CA GLU A 612 14.83 30.55 -8.27
C GLU A 612 14.87 31.00 -6.80
N ARG A 613 13.74 30.89 -6.08
CA ARG A 613 13.70 31.16 -4.63
C ARG A 613 14.59 30.18 -3.86
N LEU A 614 14.51 28.88 -4.17
CA LEU A 614 15.44 27.88 -3.63
C LEU A 614 16.91 28.24 -3.96
N GLY A 615 17.19 28.57 -5.22
CA GLY A 615 18.51 28.93 -5.69
C GLY A 615 19.13 30.09 -4.91
N ARG A 616 18.36 31.17 -4.74
CA ARG A 616 18.77 32.36 -3.95
C ARG A 616 18.98 32.04 -2.47
N ALA A 617 18.07 31.26 -1.85
CA ALA A 617 18.19 30.87 -0.45
C ALA A 617 19.50 30.09 -0.18
N VAL A 618 19.83 29.13 -1.05
CA VAL A 618 21.09 28.37 -0.95
C VAL A 618 22.31 29.28 -1.08
N LEU A 619 22.30 30.23 -2.02
CA LEU A 619 23.40 31.19 -2.20
C LEU A 619 23.58 32.09 -0.98
N GLU A 620 22.48 32.53 -0.37
CA GLU A 620 22.51 33.35 0.84
C GLU A 620 23.08 32.59 2.04
N ILE A 621 22.67 31.34 2.23
CA ILE A 621 23.23 30.46 3.27
C ILE A 621 24.73 30.20 3.02
N ALA A 622 25.12 29.98 1.77
CA ALA A 622 26.51 29.79 1.39
C ALA A 622 27.37 31.03 1.68
N ALA A 623 26.86 32.23 1.40
CA ALA A 623 27.55 33.49 1.68
C ALA A 623 27.80 33.72 3.18
N ARG A 624 26.96 33.17 4.06
CA ARG A 624 27.09 33.24 5.52
C ARG A 624 28.02 32.16 6.12
N GLY A 625 28.63 31.30 5.30
CA GLY A 625 29.51 30.23 5.76
C GLY A 625 28.80 28.92 6.15
N GLY A 626 27.58 28.69 5.66
CA GLY A 626 26.89 27.39 5.71
C GLY A 626 26.33 27.01 7.08
N GLY A 627 25.11 27.48 7.38
CA GLY A 627 24.24 27.02 8.49
C GLY A 627 24.75 27.19 9.93
N ALA A 628 26.03 27.50 10.14
CA ALA A 628 26.65 27.57 11.47
C ALA A 628 26.21 28.80 12.30
N GLY A 629 25.51 29.76 11.69
CA GLY A 629 25.07 31.01 12.35
C GLY A 629 23.77 30.90 13.15
N ALA A 630 22.97 29.84 12.99
CA ALA A 630 21.62 29.80 13.57
C ALA A 630 21.56 29.40 15.06
N ARG A 631 22.67 28.97 15.68
CA ARG A 631 22.66 28.48 17.07
C ARG A 631 22.74 29.55 18.17
N ASN A 632 22.80 30.85 17.84
CA ASN A 632 22.96 31.90 18.85
C ASN A 632 21.72 32.74 19.20
N ASN A 633 20.56 32.53 18.57
CA ASN A 633 19.39 33.39 18.79
C ASN A 633 18.11 32.69 19.32
N MET A 634 18.22 31.47 19.83
CA MET A 634 17.16 30.86 20.65
C MET A 634 17.74 30.42 22.00
N ARG A 635 17.72 31.35 22.97
CA ARG A 635 17.67 31.07 24.40
C ARG A 635 16.44 31.73 24.97
#